data_AF-A0A2Y9QQK3-F1
#
_entry.id   AF-A0A2Y9QQK3-F1
#
_cell.length_a   1.000
_cell.length_b   1.000
_cell.length_c   1.000
_cell.angle_alpha   90.00
_cell.angle_beta   90.00
_cell.angle_gamma   90.00
#
_symmetry.space_group_name_H-M   'P 1'
#
loop_
_entity.id
_entity.type
_entity.pdbx_description
1 polymer ?
#
loop_
_entity_poly.entity_id
_entity_poly.type
_entity_poly.pdbx_seq_one_letter_code
_entity_poly.pdbx_strand_id
1 'polypeptide(L)'
;CTFPNTGARIMMFIGGPATQGPGMVVGDELKTPIRSWHDIEKDNAKYVKKGTKVILVFKSFCFIRPCRGYMVMGDSFNTSLFKQTFQRVFTKDIHGQFKMGFGGTLEIKVRVKTCHVVCYQERRFMSRGIEEIGSGGTCQWKICGLSPTTTLAVYFEVVNQHNAPIPQGGRGAVQFVTQYQHPSGQRRIRVTTIARK
;
A
#
# COMPACT_ATOMS: atom_id res chain seq x y z
N CYS A 1 -4.75 -8.21 24.72
CA CYS A 1 -6.01 -7.54 24.33
C CYS A 1 -5.77 -6.75 23.06
N THR A 2 -6.40 -7.11 21.94
CA THR A 2 -6.30 -6.37 20.68
C THR A 2 -7.57 -5.54 20.52
N PHE A 3 -7.45 -4.22 20.48
CA PHE A 3 -8.61 -3.33 20.32
C PHE A 3 -8.85 -3.04 18.83
N PRO A 4 -10.13 -2.95 18.39
CA PRO A 4 -10.43 -2.49 17.03
C PRO A 4 -9.81 -1.10 16.80
N ASN A 5 -9.35 -0.83 15.57
CA ASN A 5 -8.65 0.40 15.18
C ASN A 5 -7.29 0.66 15.86
N THR A 6 -6.68 -0.35 16.48
CA THR A 6 -5.29 -0.26 16.97
C THR A 6 -4.32 -0.86 15.97
N GLY A 7 -3.08 -0.36 15.96
CA GLY A 7 -2.02 -0.90 15.13
C GLY A 7 -1.78 -2.39 15.35
N ALA A 8 -2.04 -3.20 14.32
CA ALA A 8 -1.77 -4.63 14.33
C ALA A 8 -1.05 -5.03 13.04
N ARG A 9 -0.15 -6.02 13.13
CA ARG A 9 0.48 -6.65 11.97
C ARG A 9 0.15 -8.13 11.98
N ILE A 10 -0.62 -8.56 10.99
CA ILE A 10 -0.86 -9.97 10.73
C ILE A 10 0.33 -10.48 9.91
N MET A 11 1.03 -11.49 10.41
CA MET A 11 2.15 -12.14 9.72
C MET A 11 1.73 -13.56 9.37
N MET A 12 1.74 -13.89 8.09
CA MET A 12 1.36 -15.19 7.57
C MET A 12 2.58 -15.82 6.91
N PHE A 13 2.96 -17.00 7.39
CA PHE A 13 4.04 -17.80 6.83
C PHE A 13 3.42 -19.01 6.15
N ILE A 14 3.65 -19.17 4.85
CA ILE A 14 3.11 -20.28 4.08
C ILE A 14 4.26 -20.94 3.33
N GLY A 15 4.37 -22.27 3.45
CA GLY A 15 5.38 -23.08 2.78
C GLY A 15 4.89 -23.74 1.48
N GLY A 16 3.76 -23.31 0.93
CA GLY A 16 3.14 -23.92 -0.25
C GLY A 16 1.84 -23.24 -0.68
N PRO A 17 1.21 -23.68 -1.78
CA PRO A 17 -0.09 -23.17 -2.20
C PRO A 17 -1.22 -23.67 -1.28
N ALA A 18 -2.29 -22.88 -1.14
CA ALA A 18 -3.49 -23.33 -0.45
C ALA A 18 -4.25 -24.33 -1.34
N THR A 19 -4.46 -25.56 -0.87
CA THR A 19 -5.16 -26.61 -1.63
C THR A 19 -6.59 -26.87 -1.15
N GLN A 20 -6.96 -26.31 0.00
CA GLN A 20 -8.25 -26.51 0.63
C GLN A 20 -8.88 -25.19 1.07
N GLY A 21 -10.22 -25.14 1.04
CA GLY A 21 -11.00 -24.01 1.54
C GLY A 21 -11.16 -22.80 0.59
N PRO A 22 -11.80 -21.72 1.06
CA PRO A 22 -12.02 -20.52 0.28
C PRO A 22 -10.68 -19.79 0.06
N GLY A 23 -10.27 -19.66 -1.21
CA GLY A 23 -8.95 -19.13 -1.56
C GLY A 23 -7.97 -20.16 -2.12
N MET A 24 -8.42 -21.41 -2.32
CA MET A 24 -7.66 -22.47 -2.99
C MET A 24 -7.00 -21.99 -4.30
N VAL A 25 -5.77 -22.43 -4.51
CA VAL A 25 -4.88 -22.02 -5.61
C VAL A 25 -4.60 -23.17 -6.58
N VAL A 26 -4.54 -24.40 -6.07
CA VAL A 26 -4.32 -25.65 -6.81
C VAL A 26 -5.08 -26.78 -6.10
N GLY A 27 -5.43 -27.85 -6.81
CA GLY A 27 -6.03 -29.03 -6.16
C GLY A 27 -4.99 -29.85 -5.39
N ASP A 28 -5.45 -30.83 -4.62
CA ASP A 28 -4.58 -31.77 -3.90
C ASP A 28 -3.84 -32.74 -4.84
N GLU A 29 -4.36 -32.93 -6.06
CA GLU A 29 -3.75 -33.83 -7.04
C GLU A 29 -2.49 -33.21 -7.67
N LEU A 30 -1.34 -33.81 -7.39
CA LEU A 30 -0.04 -33.44 -7.98
C LEU A 30 0.01 -33.56 -9.52
N LYS A 31 -0.93 -34.29 -10.13
CA LYS A 31 -1.10 -34.36 -11.58
C LYS A 31 -1.49 -33.00 -12.18
N THR A 32 -2.17 -32.17 -11.39
CA THR A 32 -2.56 -30.82 -11.82
C THR A 32 -1.42 -29.84 -11.49
N PRO A 33 -0.77 -29.23 -12.50
CA PRO A 33 0.33 -28.31 -12.25
C PRO A 33 -0.18 -27.01 -11.62
N ILE A 34 0.70 -26.33 -10.89
CA ILE A 34 0.46 -24.96 -10.44
C ILE A 34 0.41 -24.05 -11.68
N ARG A 35 -0.55 -23.11 -11.71
CA ARG A 35 -0.81 -22.18 -12.82
C ARG A 35 0.47 -21.59 -13.43
N SER A 36 0.50 -21.50 -14.76
CA SER A 36 1.48 -20.71 -15.50
C SER A 36 0.89 -19.39 -16.02
N TRP A 37 1.73 -18.48 -16.52
CA TRP A 37 1.27 -17.27 -17.20
C TRP A 37 0.42 -17.58 -18.44
N HIS A 38 0.82 -18.59 -19.21
CA HIS A 38 0.09 -19.04 -20.39
C HIS A 38 -1.31 -19.56 -20.04
N ASP A 39 -1.46 -20.26 -18.91
CA ASP A 39 -2.78 -20.77 -18.47
C ASP A 39 -3.71 -19.64 -18.03
N ILE A 40 -3.16 -18.56 -17.48
CA ILE A 40 -3.94 -17.38 -17.08
C ILE A 40 -4.41 -16.62 -18.32
N GLU A 41 -3.54 -16.44 -19.31
CA GLU A 41 -3.87 -15.74 -20.56
C GLU A 41 -4.93 -16.47 -21.38
N LYS A 42 -4.86 -17.81 -21.41
CA LYS A 42 -5.85 -18.66 -22.09
C LYS A 42 -7.10 -18.96 -21.25
N ASP A 43 -7.25 -18.32 -20.09
CA ASP A 43 -8.34 -18.53 -19.12
C ASP A 43 -8.54 -19.99 -18.66
N ASN A 44 -7.49 -20.81 -18.75
CA ASN A 44 -7.49 -22.22 -18.36
C ASN A 44 -7.24 -22.41 -16.84
N ALA A 45 -6.96 -21.31 -16.12
CA ALA A 45 -6.62 -21.33 -14.71
C ALA A 45 -7.88 -21.33 -13.79
N LYS A 46 -8.46 -22.51 -13.57
CA LYS A 46 -9.73 -22.75 -12.84
C LYS A 46 -9.87 -22.00 -11.50
N TYR A 47 -8.80 -21.94 -10.70
CA TYR A 47 -8.84 -21.43 -9.33
C TYR A 47 -8.51 -19.93 -9.20
N VAL A 48 -7.94 -19.30 -10.24
CA VAL A 48 -7.40 -17.94 -10.14
C VAL A 48 -8.49 -16.90 -9.89
N LYS A 49 -9.59 -16.97 -10.64
CA LYS A 49 -10.71 -16.01 -10.50
C LYS A 49 -11.36 -16.08 -9.12
N LYS A 50 -11.65 -17.30 -8.63
CA LYS A 50 -12.25 -17.54 -7.31
C LYS A 50 -11.30 -17.14 -6.17
N GLY A 51 -10.04 -17.59 -6.24
CA GLY A 51 -9.02 -17.26 -5.24
C GLY A 51 -8.73 -15.76 -5.17
N THR A 52 -8.62 -15.09 -6.33
CA THR A 52 -8.42 -13.63 -6.38
C THR A 52 -9.59 -12.89 -5.75
N LYS A 53 -10.84 -13.33 -5.95
CA LYS A 53 -12.01 -12.73 -5.30
C LYS A 53 -11.95 -12.86 -3.78
N VAL A 54 -11.58 -14.03 -3.25
CA VAL A 54 -11.42 -14.22 -1.79
C VAL A 54 -10.32 -13.31 -1.24
N ILE A 55 -9.15 -13.27 -1.90
CA ILE A 55 -8.06 -12.37 -1.53
C ILE A 55 -8.49 -10.89 -1.62
N LEU A 56 -9.37 -10.52 -2.56
CA LEU A 56 -9.94 -9.18 -2.67
C LEU A 56 -10.89 -8.85 -1.51
N VAL A 57 -11.69 -9.81 -1.05
CA VAL A 57 -12.52 -9.64 0.15
C VAL A 57 -11.63 -9.44 1.38
N PHE A 58 -10.57 -10.25 1.52
CA PHE A 58 -9.56 -10.06 2.57
C PHE A 58 -8.69 -8.81 2.38
N LYS A 59 -8.62 -8.21 1.19
CA LYS A 59 -7.94 -6.91 1.00
C LYS A 59 -8.66 -5.80 1.74
N SER A 60 -10.00 -5.78 1.78
CA SER A 60 -10.73 -4.89 2.69
C SER A 60 -10.37 -5.15 4.17
N PHE A 61 -9.82 -6.32 4.46
CA PHE A 61 -9.49 -6.83 5.80
C PHE A 61 -7.98 -7.03 6.05
N CYS A 62 -7.07 -6.37 5.31
CA CYS A 62 -5.60 -6.44 5.52
C CYS A 62 -4.86 -7.61 4.85
N PHE A 63 -4.65 -7.55 3.53
CA PHE A 63 -3.52 -8.24 2.90
C PHE A 63 -2.78 -7.39 1.85
N ILE A 64 -1.54 -7.02 2.21
CA ILE A 64 -0.44 -6.38 1.46
C ILE A 64 -0.76 -5.04 0.77
N ARG A 65 -1.79 -4.98 -0.08
CA ARG A 65 -2.04 -3.84 -0.98
C ARG A 65 -2.58 -2.58 -0.29
N PRO A 66 -3.67 -2.64 0.51
CA PRO A 66 -4.13 -1.47 1.23
C PRO A 66 -3.33 -1.21 2.52
N CYS A 67 -2.78 -2.26 3.14
CA CYS A 67 -2.12 -2.16 4.45
C CYS A 67 -0.59 -2.04 4.40
N ARG A 68 0.01 -2.05 3.19
CA ARG A 68 1.46 -1.90 2.94
C ARG A 68 2.30 -2.89 3.76
N GLY A 69 1.85 -4.15 3.75
CA GLY A 69 2.58 -5.27 4.37
C GLY A 69 3.80 -5.68 3.53
N TYR A 70 4.73 -6.39 4.16
CA TYR A 70 5.86 -6.99 3.44
C TYR A 70 5.43 -8.26 2.71
N MET A 71 5.93 -8.47 1.50
CA MET A 71 5.85 -9.74 0.78
C MET A 71 7.29 -10.24 0.59
N VAL A 72 7.62 -11.34 1.25
CA VAL A 72 8.93 -11.99 1.13
C VAL A 72 8.71 -13.32 0.43
N MET A 73 9.39 -13.52 -0.69
CA MET A 73 9.39 -14.78 -1.43
C MET A 73 10.74 -15.46 -1.23
N GLY A 74 10.71 -16.76 -0.97
CA GLY A 74 11.89 -17.59 -0.80
C GLY A 74 11.54 -19.05 -1.03
N ASP A 75 12.56 -19.85 -1.30
CA ASP A 75 12.52 -21.30 -1.48
C ASP A 75 12.32 -22.03 -0.15
N SER A 76 12.96 -21.56 0.92
CA SER A 76 12.88 -22.17 2.26
C SER A 76 13.06 -21.15 3.38
N PHE A 77 12.41 -21.39 4.52
CA PHE A 77 12.55 -20.61 5.75
C PHE A 77 13.92 -20.79 6.43
N ASN A 78 14.67 -21.85 6.11
CA ASN A 78 15.97 -22.08 6.72
C ASN A 78 17.11 -21.26 6.08
N THR A 79 16.83 -20.63 4.93
CA THR A 79 17.83 -19.83 4.20
C THR A 79 18.28 -18.60 5.00
N SER A 80 19.54 -18.23 4.83
CA SER A 80 20.08 -16.98 5.38
C SER A 80 19.32 -15.76 4.85
N LEU A 81 18.87 -15.82 3.60
CA LEU A 81 18.05 -14.78 2.96
C LEU A 81 16.74 -14.53 3.74
N PHE A 82 15.98 -15.58 4.07
CA PHE A 82 14.76 -15.42 4.86
C PHE A 82 15.06 -14.88 6.26
N LYS A 83 16.05 -15.44 6.96
CA LYS A 83 16.41 -15.01 8.32
C LYS A 83 16.79 -13.54 8.36
N GLN A 84 17.63 -13.08 7.43
CA GLN A 84 18.05 -11.68 7.36
C GLN A 84 16.90 -10.74 6.96
N THR A 85 16.09 -11.11 5.97
CA THR A 85 14.94 -10.28 5.55
C THR A 85 13.89 -10.18 6.65
N PHE A 86 13.62 -11.26 7.36
CA PHE A 86 12.71 -11.28 8.50
C PHE A 86 13.22 -10.39 9.64
N GLN A 87 14.52 -10.46 9.99
CA GLN A 87 15.10 -9.57 10.99
C GLN A 87 14.99 -8.09 10.60
N ARG A 88 15.13 -7.75 9.30
CA ARG A 88 14.99 -6.37 8.81
C ARG A 88 13.62 -5.77 9.07
N VAL A 89 12.56 -6.59 9.06
CA VAL A 89 11.18 -6.18 9.35
C VAL A 89 11.05 -5.62 10.79
N PHE A 90 11.92 -6.08 11.69
CA PHE A 90 11.98 -5.68 13.11
C PHE A 90 13.19 -4.81 13.44
N THR A 91 13.73 -4.12 12.44
CA THR A 91 14.82 -3.16 12.66
C THR A 91 14.43 -2.12 13.69
N LYS A 92 15.34 -1.91 14.64
CA LYS A 92 15.22 -0.92 15.70
C LYS A 92 15.97 0.35 15.32
N ASP A 93 15.52 1.46 15.86
CA ASP A 93 16.19 2.75 15.79
C ASP A 93 17.27 2.88 16.88
N ILE A 94 18.00 4.00 16.90
CA ILE A 94 19.03 4.30 17.91
C ILE A 94 18.51 4.19 19.35
N HIS A 95 17.22 4.44 19.57
CA HIS A 95 16.54 4.32 20.86
C HIS A 95 16.02 2.90 21.17
N GLY A 96 16.36 1.90 20.36
CA GLY A 96 15.90 0.52 20.56
C GLY A 96 14.42 0.26 20.21
N GLN A 97 13.72 1.24 19.65
CA GLN A 97 12.31 1.16 19.25
C GLN A 97 12.19 0.72 17.79
N PHE A 98 11.15 -0.03 17.42
CA PHE A 98 10.98 -0.48 16.03
C PHE A 98 10.77 0.70 15.06
N LYS A 99 11.35 0.62 13.86
CA LYS A 99 11.22 1.67 12.83
C LYS A 99 9.86 1.71 12.11
N MET A 100 8.97 0.76 12.40
CA MET A 100 7.64 0.70 11.79
C MET A 100 6.67 1.70 12.41
N GLY A 101 5.61 2.07 11.71
CA GLY A 101 4.49 2.86 12.22
C GLY A 101 3.17 2.18 11.86
N PHE A 102 2.13 2.45 12.64
CA PHE A 102 0.83 1.82 12.46
C PHE A 102 -0.31 2.84 12.36
N GLY A 103 -1.39 2.44 11.67
CA GLY A 103 -2.66 3.17 11.67
C GLY A 103 -2.53 4.63 11.28
N GLY A 104 -1.68 4.92 10.29
CA GLY A 104 -1.43 6.28 9.88
C GLY A 104 -2.52 6.87 9.00
N THR A 105 -2.64 8.18 9.03
CA THR A 105 -3.53 8.98 8.18
C THR A 105 -2.68 10.04 7.50
N LEU A 106 -2.61 9.99 6.17
CA LEU A 106 -2.00 11.02 5.34
C LEU A 106 -3.08 12.00 4.92
N GLU A 107 -2.88 13.27 5.21
CA GLU A 107 -3.70 14.40 4.75
C GLU A 107 -2.83 15.33 3.91
N ILE A 108 -3.35 15.80 2.79
CA ILE A 108 -2.65 16.70 1.86
C ILE A 108 -3.42 18.00 1.77
N LYS A 109 -2.78 19.10 2.17
CA LYS A 109 -3.33 20.45 2.10
C LYS A 109 -2.61 21.24 1.02
N VAL A 110 -3.36 21.77 0.06
CA VAL A 110 -2.82 22.65 -0.98
C VAL A 110 -3.30 24.07 -0.70
N ARG A 111 -2.37 25.03 -0.64
CA ARG A 111 -2.68 26.45 -0.36
C ARG A 111 -3.01 27.27 -1.62
N VAL A 112 -2.97 26.67 -2.80
CA VAL A 112 -3.40 27.29 -4.06
C VAL A 112 -4.87 26.97 -4.28
N LYS A 113 -5.69 27.98 -4.61
CA LYS A 113 -7.14 27.86 -4.87
C LYS A 113 -7.51 26.95 -6.06
N THR A 114 -6.55 26.29 -6.71
CA THR A 114 -6.73 25.62 -8.00
C THR A 114 -5.85 24.37 -8.17
N CYS A 115 -5.91 23.45 -7.21
CA CYS A 115 -5.37 22.10 -7.40
C CYS A 115 -6.32 21.04 -6.87
N HIS A 116 -6.76 20.13 -7.75
CA HIS A 116 -7.34 18.85 -7.32
C HIS A 116 -6.18 17.90 -7.04
N VAL A 117 -6.18 17.28 -5.86
CA VAL A 117 -5.18 16.29 -5.46
C VAL A 117 -5.67 14.92 -5.91
N VAL A 118 -4.92 14.25 -6.78
CA VAL A 118 -5.18 12.86 -7.18
C VAL A 118 -4.00 12.02 -6.70
N CYS A 119 -4.15 11.32 -5.57
CA CYS A 119 -3.09 10.46 -5.06
C CYS A 119 -3.19 9.05 -5.68
N TYR A 120 -2.07 8.54 -6.19
CA TYR A 120 -1.97 7.21 -6.79
C TYR A 120 -1.49 6.18 -5.77
N GLN A 121 -2.21 5.07 -5.68
CA GLN A 121 -1.73 3.85 -5.04
C GLN A 121 -1.40 2.83 -6.14
N GLU A 122 -0.18 2.30 -6.11
CA GLU A 122 0.48 1.57 -7.19
C GLU A 122 -0.37 0.49 -7.92
N ARG A 123 -0.66 0.75 -9.21
CA ARG A 123 -1.07 -0.21 -10.25
C ARG A 123 -0.22 0.00 -11.52
N ARG A 124 0.75 -0.87 -11.81
CA ARG A 124 1.14 -1.17 -13.20
C ARG A 124 0.33 -2.40 -13.64
N PHE A 125 -0.19 -2.58 -14.86
CA PHE A 125 -0.23 -1.84 -16.13
C PHE A 125 -1.50 -2.32 -16.88
N MET A 126 -1.89 -1.61 -17.95
CA MET A 126 -2.92 -1.95 -18.95
C MET A 126 -4.34 -1.41 -18.68
N SER A 127 -4.60 -0.12 -18.92
CA SER A 127 -5.83 0.34 -19.60
C SER A 127 -5.67 1.79 -20.12
N ARG A 128 -6.08 2.00 -21.37
CA ARG A 128 -6.34 3.31 -21.99
C ARG A 128 -7.58 3.95 -21.36
N GLY A 129 -7.62 5.28 -21.29
CA GLY A 129 -8.82 6.05 -20.96
C GLY A 129 -8.63 6.96 -19.76
N ILE A 130 -8.88 8.25 -19.96
CA ILE A 130 -9.02 9.27 -18.92
C ILE A 130 -10.29 8.93 -18.14
N GLU A 131 -10.14 8.19 -17.05
CA GLU A 131 -11.22 7.89 -16.10
C GLU A 131 -10.55 7.79 -14.73
N GLU A 132 -11.16 8.39 -13.70
CA GLU A 132 -10.53 8.65 -12.38
C GLU A 132 -9.60 7.53 -11.90
N ILE A 133 -8.30 7.82 -11.92
CA ILE A 133 -7.24 6.84 -11.69
C ILE A 133 -7.03 6.70 -10.17
N GLY A 134 -7.82 5.83 -9.51
CA GLY A 134 -7.65 5.45 -8.09
C GLY A 134 -8.72 5.98 -7.15
N SER A 135 -8.47 5.99 -5.83
CA SER A 135 -9.34 6.64 -4.83
C SER A 135 -9.22 8.17 -4.94
N GLY A 136 -9.71 8.73 -6.04
CA GLY A 136 -9.86 10.17 -6.27
C GLY A 136 -10.94 10.78 -5.38
N GLY A 137 -10.99 12.11 -5.31
CA GLY A 137 -12.03 12.85 -4.57
C GLY A 137 -11.80 13.01 -3.06
N THR A 138 -10.67 12.55 -2.52
CA THR A 138 -10.31 12.71 -1.10
C THR A 138 -8.93 13.34 -0.97
N CYS A 139 -8.73 14.17 0.06
CA CYS A 139 -7.43 14.71 0.47
C CYS A 139 -6.83 13.95 1.66
N GLN A 140 -7.45 12.84 2.07
CA GLN A 140 -7.09 12.03 3.23
C GLN A 140 -7.08 10.53 2.91
N TRP A 141 -5.98 9.85 3.26
CA TRP A 141 -5.81 8.41 3.06
C TRP A 141 -5.36 7.73 4.35
N LYS A 142 -5.94 6.57 4.66
CA LYS A 142 -5.49 5.70 5.75
C LYS A 142 -4.41 4.74 5.27
N ILE A 143 -3.38 4.57 6.08
CA ILE A 143 -2.20 3.75 5.83
C ILE A 143 -1.96 2.86 7.06
N CYS A 144 -2.32 1.59 6.98
CA CYS A 144 -2.26 0.71 8.16
C CYS A 144 -0.83 0.40 8.64
N GLY A 145 0.14 0.34 7.72
CA GLY A 145 1.55 0.08 8.00
C GLY A 145 2.46 1.09 7.31
N LEU A 146 3.40 1.65 8.07
CA LEU A 146 4.41 2.60 7.61
C LEU A 146 5.80 2.10 7.98
N SER A 147 6.78 2.40 7.17
CA SER A 147 8.21 2.23 7.43
C SER A 147 8.96 3.45 6.89
N PRO A 148 10.24 3.67 7.24
CA PRO A 148 11.01 4.78 6.67
C PRO A 148 11.24 4.62 5.15
N THR A 149 11.13 3.40 4.63
CA THR A 149 11.24 3.06 3.19
C THR A 149 9.93 3.21 2.42
N THR A 150 8.87 3.61 3.12
CA THR A 150 7.52 3.71 2.57
C THR A 150 7.35 5.01 1.78
N THR A 151 7.34 4.92 0.45
CA THR A 151 7.21 6.08 -0.46
C THR A 151 5.83 6.13 -1.13
N LEU A 152 5.24 7.31 -1.27
CA LEU A 152 3.95 7.50 -1.96
C LEU A 152 4.13 8.43 -3.16
N ALA A 153 3.42 8.15 -4.24
CA ALA A 153 3.35 9.02 -5.40
C ALA A 153 2.04 9.81 -5.36
N VAL A 154 2.16 11.14 -5.29
CA VAL A 154 1.01 12.05 -5.30
C VAL A 154 1.05 12.84 -6.59
N TYR A 155 -0.06 12.83 -7.32
CA TYR A 155 -0.22 13.60 -8.55
C TYR A 155 -1.11 14.80 -8.27
N PHE A 156 -0.75 15.93 -8.87
CA PHE A 156 -1.48 17.18 -8.74
C PHE A 156 -1.90 17.62 -10.13
N GLU A 157 -3.17 17.97 -10.28
CA GLU A 157 -3.66 18.63 -11.47
C GLU A 157 -3.78 20.13 -11.20
N VAL A 158 -3.22 20.94 -12.10
CA VAL A 158 -3.31 22.39 -12.04
C VAL A 158 -4.55 22.82 -12.81
N VAL A 159 -5.61 23.19 -12.10
CA VAL A 159 -6.84 23.70 -12.71
C VAL A 159 -6.78 25.22 -12.81
N ASN A 160 -5.90 25.74 -13.67
CA ASN A 160 -5.92 27.17 -13.99
C ASN A 160 -6.85 27.41 -15.18
N GLN A 161 -7.75 28.39 -15.09
CA GLN A 161 -8.53 28.81 -16.26
C GLN A 161 -7.58 29.43 -17.27
N HIS A 162 -7.72 29.05 -18.55
CA HIS A 162 -6.82 29.40 -19.65
C HIS A 162 -6.54 30.92 -19.81
N ASN A 163 -7.36 31.78 -19.20
CA ASN A 163 -7.27 33.24 -19.30
C ASN A 163 -7.03 33.98 -17.97
N ALA A 164 -6.82 33.29 -16.84
CA ALA A 164 -6.59 33.96 -15.56
C ALA A 164 -5.10 34.38 -15.41
N PRO A 165 -4.79 35.67 -15.15
CA PRO A 165 -3.42 36.10 -14.93
C PRO A 165 -2.82 35.37 -13.72
N ILE A 166 -1.60 34.84 -13.88
CA ILE A 166 -0.86 34.20 -12.80
C ILE A 166 -0.69 35.25 -11.69
N PRO A 167 -1.13 34.99 -10.44
CA PRO A 167 -0.98 35.95 -9.36
C PRO A 167 0.50 36.30 -9.18
N GLN A 168 0.88 37.56 -9.44
CA GLN A 168 2.23 38.05 -9.24
C GLN A 168 2.62 37.87 -7.76
N GLY A 169 3.52 36.92 -7.49
CA GLY A 169 3.99 36.59 -6.13
C GLY A 169 3.31 35.40 -5.44
N GLY A 170 2.33 34.75 -6.07
CA GLY A 170 1.66 33.57 -5.51
C GLY A 170 2.54 32.31 -5.55
N ARG A 171 3.17 31.93 -4.43
CA ARG A 171 3.89 30.66 -4.34
C ARG A 171 2.91 29.50 -4.16
N GLY A 172 3.02 28.49 -5.00
CA GLY A 172 2.30 27.23 -4.80
C GLY A 172 2.90 26.45 -3.64
N ALA A 173 2.11 26.18 -2.61
CA ALA A 173 2.55 25.39 -1.46
C ALA A 173 1.67 24.17 -1.25
N VAL A 174 2.31 23.04 -1.00
CA VAL A 174 1.69 21.76 -0.66
C VAL A 174 2.23 21.30 0.68
N GLN A 175 1.34 20.93 1.57
CA GLN A 175 1.66 20.43 2.90
C GLN A 175 1.13 19.01 3.07
N PHE A 176 2.03 18.08 3.38
CA PHE A 176 1.72 16.70 3.72
C PHE A 176 1.71 16.57 5.24
N VAL A 177 0.62 16.08 5.80
CA VAL A 177 0.45 15.82 7.23
C VAL A 177 0.19 14.34 7.41
N THR A 178 1.15 13.60 7.97
CA THR A 178 1.01 12.17 8.27
C THR A 178 0.93 11.97 9.76
N GLN A 179 -0.24 11.61 10.26
CA GLN A 179 -0.45 11.20 11.65
C GLN A 179 -0.27 9.69 11.73
N TYR A 180 0.43 9.14 12.73
CA TYR A 180 0.58 7.69 12.88
C TYR A 180 0.90 7.29 14.32
N GLN A 181 0.67 6.02 14.66
CA GLN A 181 1.06 5.45 15.95
C GLN A 181 2.50 4.91 15.85
N HIS A 182 3.37 5.44 16.72
CA HIS A 182 4.73 4.92 16.89
C HIS A 182 4.70 3.64 17.75
N PRO A 183 5.63 2.68 17.56
CA PRO A 183 5.68 1.44 18.34
C PRO A 183 5.93 1.65 19.85
N SER A 184 6.37 2.85 20.25
CA SER A 184 6.42 3.25 21.66
C SER A 184 5.05 3.54 22.28
N GLY A 185 3.96 3.44 21.50
CA GLY A 185 2.60 3.78 21.92
C GLY A 185 2.21 5.24 21.68
N GLN A 186 3.19 6.12 21.43
CA GLN A 186 2.94 7.54 21.18
C GLN A 186 2.29 7.77 19.81
N ARG A 187 1.36 8.72 19.74
CA ARG A 187 0.89 9.27 18.45
C ARG A 187 1.87 10.34 17.98
N ARG A 188 2.29 10.27 16.72
CA ARG A 188 3.21 11.22 16.11
C ARG A 188 2.57 11.85 14.87
N ILE A 189 2.93 13.11 14.63
CA ILE A 189 2.53 13.84 13.43
C ILE A 189 3.79 14.24 12.69
N ARG A 190 3.92 13.81 11.43
CA ARG A 190 4.97 14.23 10.52
C ARG A 190 4.41 15.23 9.53
N VAL A 191 4.95 16.44 9.52
CA VAL A 191 4.56 17.50 8.59
C VAL A 191 5.70 17.74 7.61
N THR A 192 5.38 17.82 6.33
CA THR A 192 6.34 18.18 5.27
C THR A 192 5.68 19.22 4.37
N THR A 193 6.28 20.40 4.28
CA THR A 193 5.77 21.48 3.43
C THR A 193 6.76 21.72 2.30
N ILE A 194 6.26 21.64 1.07
CA ILE A 194 7.01 22.00 -0.12
C ILE A 194 6.39 23.26 -0.72
N ALA A 195 7.22 24.19 -1.16
CA ALA A 195 6.80 25.39 -1.86
C ALA A 195 7.56 25.48 -3.18
N ARG A 196 6.84 25.70 -4.27
CA ARG A 196 7.41 25.92 -5.60
C ARG A 196 7.17 27.38 -6.00
N LYS A 197 8.23 28.02 -6.50
CA LYS A 197 8.15 29.32 -7.19
C LYS A 197 7.77 29.09 -8.64
#